data_AF-A0A8X6WZP0-F1
#
_entry.id   AF-A0A8X6WZP0-F1
#
_cell.length_a   1.000
_cell.length_b   1.000
_cell.length_c   1.000
_cell.angle_alpha   90.00
_cell.angle_beta   90.00
_cell.angle_gamma   90.00
#
_symmetry.space_group_name_H-M   'P 1'
#
loop_
_entity.id
_entity.type
_entity.pdbx_description
1 polymer ?
#
loop_
_entity_poly.entity_id
_entity_poly.type
_entity_poly.pdbx_seq_one_letter_code
_entity_poly.pdbx_strand_id
1 'polypeptide(L)'
;MIDNTLSIFQKHKKSYNVTINSISGKLEPASNENKQVNKSCCIGRRHVITILGFALCCLTNANRLVLGVAIVAMVKRDRLNESLHRNESELSCPLRSTTSPITKSQYKGEFDWDSKQQGYILGVGFLGYLISQVLGGKVADTVGSKLPLVASNILMGIFTFISPFAAWWNIYAILIIQFLRGVTQGFVTPAVYRMMSNWFPKHERGLLSTLIVCGYAFGAMIGGVVTGWICDIPGLGWPSAFYFWGKLFGITFQCGSSWSVLFDTLVKYS
;
A
#
# COMPACT_ATOMS: atom_id res chain seq x y z
N MET A 1 33.41 66.60 15.02
CA MET A 1 32.50 65.57 15.58
C MET A 1 31.15 65.51 14.83
N ILE A 2 30.70 66.61 14.19
CA ILE A 2 29.42 66.70 13.45
C ILE A 2 29.47 66.05 12.05
N ASP A 3 30.63 66.09 11.37
CA ASP A 3 30.78 65.55 9.99
C ASP A 3 30.67 64.02 9.90
N ASN A 4 31.13 63.31 10.94
CA ASN A 4 31.02 61.85 10.99
C ASN A 4 29.59 61.38 11.20
N THR A 5 28.75 62.19 11.83
CA THR A 5 27.33 61.87 12.04
C THR A 5 26.55 62.05 10.74
N LEU A 6 26.85 63.13 9.99
CA LEU A 6 26.25 63.41 8.67
C LEU A 6 26.55 62.32 7.63
N SER A 7 27.77 61.78 7.62
CA SER A 7 28.15 60.70 6.69
C SER A 7 27.41 59.39 6.98
N ILE A 8 27.17 59.07 8.26
CA ILE A 8 26.38 57.91 8.69
C ILE A 8 24.90 58.08 8.31
N PHE A 9 24.33 59.28 8.50
CA PHE A 9 22.95 59.58 8.10
C PHE A 9 22.75 59.48 6.58
N GLN A 10 23.71 59.93 5.76
CA GLN A 10 23.62 59.77 4.30
C GLN A 10 23.71 58.30 3.85
N LYS A 11 24.54 57.49 4.52
CA LYS A 11 24.66 56.05 4.25
C LYS A 11 23.36 55.30 4.57
N HIS A 12 22.70 55.64 5.68
CA HIS A 12 21.39 55.09 6.03
C HIS A 12 20.28 55.53 5.05
N LYS A 13 20.26 56.80 4.63
CA LYS A 13 19.28 57.30 3.63
C LYS A 13 19.41 56.59 2.28
N LYS A 14 20.63 56.29 1.84
CA LYS A 14 20.89 55.54 0.59
C LYS A 14 20.44 54.08 0.67
N SER A 15 20.68 53.41 1.80
CA SER A 15 20.25 52.01 2.03
C SER A 15 18.71 51.89 2.13
N TYR A 16 18.06 52.88 2.74
CA TYR A 16 16.60 52.96 2.86
C TYR A 16 15.92 53.18 1.50
N ASN A 17 16.45 54.09 0.67
CA ASN A 17 15.92 54.34 -0.68
C ASN A 17 16.07 53.13 -1.62
N VAL A 18 17.15 52.35 -1.51
CA VAL A 18 17.34 51.11 -2.30
C VAL A 18 16.32 50.03 -1.87
N THR A 19 16.01 49.95 -0.58
CA THR A 19 15.02 49.00 -0.04
C THR A 19 13.60 49.40 -0.42
N ILE A 20 13.25 50.69 -0.36
CA ILE A 20 11.94 51.23 -0.80
C ILE A 20 11.72 51.00 -2.30
N ASN A 21 12.72 51.23 -3.15
CA ASN A 21 12.58 50.98 -4.60
C ASN A 21 12.42 49.48 -4.94
N SER A 22 13.06 48.60 -4.18
CA SER A 22 12.91 47.13 -4.29
C SER A 22 11.52 46.64 -3.85
N ILE A 23 10.91 47.32 -2.88
CA ILE A 23 9.56 47.01 -2.38
C ILE A 23 8.48 47.66 -3.26
N SER A 24 8.71 48.88 -3.76
CA SER A 24 7.82 49.61 -4.66
C SER A 24 7.70 48.92 -6.03
N GLY A 25 8.78 48.32 -6.54
CA GLY A 25 8.72 47.43 -7.71
C GLY A 25 7.96 46.10 -7.47
N LYS A 26 7.59 45.80 -6.21
CA LYS A 26 6.81 44.61 -5.82
C LYS A 26 5.37 44.94 -5.35
N LEU A 27 5.00 46.21 -5.26
CA LEU A 27 3.65 46.65 -4.85
C LEU A 27 3.10 47.66 -5.86
N GLU A 28 2.62 47.17 -7.00
CA GLU A 28 1.65 47.88 -7.81
C GLU A 28 0.25 47.28 -7.54
N PRO A 29 -0.77 48.09 -7.20
CA PRO A 29 -2.07 47.60 -6.76
C PRO A 29 -2.95 47.16 -7.92
N ALA A 30 -3.80 46.17 -7.64
CA ALA A 30 -4.79 45.58 -8.52
C ALA A 30 -5.68 46.62 -9.23
N SER A 31 -5.71 46.56 -10.56
CA SER A 31 -6.87 47.00 -11.34
C SER A 31 -7.25 45.92 -12.35
N ASN A 32 -8.54 45.61 -12.35
CA ASN A 32 -9.29 44.65 -13.14
C ASN A 32 -8.69 44.27 -14.49
N GLU A 33 -8.44 42.96 -14.67
CA GLU A 33 -8.94 42.25 -15.83
C GLU A 33 -9.02 40.75 -15.55
N ASN A 34 -10.18 40.17 -15.88
CA ASN A 34 -10.49 38.75 -15.87
C ASN A 34 -9.52 37.97 -16.78
N LYS A 35 -8.34 37.63 -16.28
CA LYS A 35 -7.67 36.39 -16.65
C LYS A 35 -7.73 35.48 -15.44
N GLN A 36 -8.81 34.70 -15.39
CA GLN A 36 -8.66 33.29 -15.05
C GLN A 36 -7.48 32.77 -15.88
N VAL A 37 -6.26 32.86 -15.35
CA VAL A 37 -5.21 31.92 -15.72
C VAL A 37 -5.75 30.63 -15.14
N ASN A 38 -6.57 29.99 -15.96
CA ASN A 38 -6.91 28.60 -15.88
C ASN A 38 -5.55 27.90 -15.92
N LYS A 39 -4.87 27.83 -14.76
CA LYS A 39 -3.88 26.80 -14.50
C LYS A 39 -4.74 25.55 -14.52
N SER A 40 -5.04 25.10 -15.74
CA SER A 40 -5.36 23.72 -15.99
C SER A 40 -4.31 22.98 -15.19
N CYS A 41 -4.76 22.29 -14.16
CA CYS A 41 -3.91 21.51 -13.30
C CYS A 41 -3.43 20.36 -14.18
N CYS A 42 -2.49 20.65 -15.08
CA CYS A 42 -1.69 19.66 -15.75
C CYS A 42 -0.83 19.09 -14.64
N ILE A 43 -1.40 18.09 -13.98
CA ILE A 43 -0.76 17.28 -12.97
C ILE A 43 0.65 16.98 -13.50
N GLY A 44 1.64 17.57 -12.83
CA GLY A 44 3.02 17.43 -13.29
C GLY A 44 3.35 15.94 -13.34
N ARG A 45 4.05 15.49 -14.38
CA ARG A 45 4.41 14.10 -14.63
C ARG A 45 4.97 13.35 -13.40
N ARG A 46 5.60 14.07 -12.47
CA ARG A 46 6.10 13.55 -11.18
C ARG A 46 4.98 13.14 -10.22
N HIS A 47 3.89 13.90 -10.14
CA HIS A 47 2.72 13.57 -9.33
C HIS A 47 2.01 12.31 -9.85
N VAL A 48 1.97 12.11 -11.17
CA VAL A 48 1.44 10.88 -11.78
C VAL A 48 2.21 9.66 -11.29
N ILE A 49 3.56 9.73 -11.26
CA ILE A 49 4.41 8.64 -10.76
C ILE A 49 4.14 8.39 -9.27
N THR A 50 3.96 9.44 -8.47
CA THR A 50 3.66 9.31 -7.04
C THR A 50 2.29 8.68 -6.78
N ILE A 51 1.25 9.09 -7.51
CA ILE A 51 -0.11 8.52 -7.38
C ILE A 51 -0.11 7.05 -7.78
N LEU A 52 0.58 6.71 -8.87
CA LEU A 52 0.68 5.33 -9.33
C LEU A 52 1.53 4.47 -8.39
N GLY A 53 2.63 5.01 -7.84
CA GLY A 53 3.42 4.34 -6.81
C GLY A 53 2.60 4.08 -5.54
N PHE A 54 1.79 5.06 -5.12
CA PHE A 54 0.84 4.90 -4.02
C PHE A 54 -0.17 3.79 -4.29
N ALA A 55 -0.79 3.78 -5.48
CA ALA A 55 -1.74 2.75 -5.88
C ALA A 55 -1.11 1.35 -5.89
N LEU A 56 0.12 1.23 -6.39
CA LEU A 56 0.87 -0.04 -6.39
C LEU A 56 1.13 -0.55 -4.98
N CYS A 57 1.64 0.30 -4.08
CA CYS A 57 1.90 -0.07 -2.69
C CYS A 57 0.60 -0.41 -1.93
N CYS A 58 -0.47 0.33 -2.22
CA CYS A 58 -1.81 0.07 -1.71
C CYS A 58 -2.30 -1.33 -2.11
N LEU A 59 -2.31 -1.65 -3.40
CA LEU A 59 -2.76 -2.96 -3.88
C LEU A 59 -1.90 -4.11 -3.36
N THR A 60 -0.58 -3.92 -3.31
CA THR A 60 0.36 -4.92 -2.77
C THR A 60 0.04 -5.27 -1.33
N ASN A 61 -0.14 -4.25 -0.49
CA ASN A 61 -0.43 -4.49 0.92
C ASN A 61 -1.87 -4.94 1.17
N ALA A 62 -2.81 -4.51 0.34
CA ALA A 62 -4.20 -4.95 0.44
C ALA A 62 -4.33 -6.46 0.15
N ASN A 63 -3.67 -6.94 -0.92
CA ASN A 63 -3.62 -8.36 -1.23
C ASN A 63 -2.92 -9.15 -0.10
N ARG A 64 -1.83 -8.64 0.46
CA ARG A 64 -1.12 -9.30 1.57
C ARG A 64 -2.07 -9.70 2.72
N LEU A 65 -3.02 -8.83 3.06
CA LEU A 65 -3.97 -9.10 4.15
C LEU A 65 -5.12 -10.02 3.75
N VAL A 66 -5.32 -10.31 2.45
CA VAL A 66 -6.44 -11.14 1.99
C VAL A 66 -6.48 -12.47 2.73
N LEU A 67 -5.32 -13.11 2.93
CA LEU A 67 -5.26 -14.40 3.60
C LEU A 67 -5.44 -14.26 5.10
N GLY A 68 -4.84 -13.25 5.72
CA GLY A 68 -5.00 -12.99 7.16
C GLY A 68 -6.45 -12.77 7.56
N VAL A 69 -7.27 -12.19 6.66
CA VAL A 69 -8.71 -12.03 6.88
C VAL A 69 -9.49 -13.25 6.41
N ALA A 70 -9.18 -13.82 5.24
CA ALA A 70 -9.92 -14.94 4.68
C ALA A 70 -9.73 -16.24 5.48
N ILE A 71 -8.62 -16.44 6.18
CA ILE A 71 -8.40 -17.64 7.02
C ILE A 71 -9.48 -17.78 8.10
N VAL A 72 -9.99 -16.65 8.60
CA VAL A 72 -11.08 -16.61 9.58
C VAL A 72 -12.41 -17.07 8.99
N ALA A 73 -12.60 -16.90 7.68
CA ALA A 73 -13.77 -17.40 6.94
C ALA A 73 -13.56 -18.84 6.43
N MET A 74 -12.32 -19.28 6.24
CA MET A 74 -11.96 -20.63 5.79
C MET A 74 -12.15 -21.69 6.89
N VAL A 75 -11.83 -21.36 8.14
CA VAL A 75 -11.77 -22.34 9.23
C VAL A 75 -13.09 -22.45 9.98
N LYS A 76 -13.49 -23.69 10.29
CA LYS A 76 -14.65 -23.98 11.14
C LYS A 76 -14.45 -23.36 12.52
N ARG A 77 -15.43 -22.56 12.96
CA ARG A 77 -15.51 -22.12 14.35
C ARG A 77 -16.31 -23.15 15.15
N ASP A 78 -15.63 -24.02 15.88
CA ASP A 78 -16.27 -24.99 16.76
C ASP A 78 -16.75 -24.31 18.05
N ARG A 79 -17.98 -23.78 18.02
CA ARG A 79 -18.66 -23.31 19.23
C ARG A 79 -19.18 -24.45 20.13
N LEU A 80 -19.10 -25.70 19.70
CA LEU A 80 -19.66 -26.86 20.42
C LEU A 80 -18.71 -27.44 21.48
N ASN A 81 -17.39 -27.37 21.27
CA ASN A 81 -16.42 -27.85 22.26
C ASN A 81 -16.28 -26.89 23.47
N GLU A 82 -16.61 -25.61 23.30
CA GLU A 82 -16.61 -24.62 24.37
C GLU A 82 -17.83 -24.77 25.31
N SER A 83 -18.94 -25.34 24.81
CA SER A 83 -20.10 -25.67 25.65
C SER A 83 -19.94 -26.97 26.45
N LEU A 84 -19.11 -27.92 26.00
CA LEU A 84 -18.91 -29.20 26.69
C LEU A 84 -17.88 -29.13 27.83
N HIS A 85 -17.01 -28.12 27.85
CA HIS A 85 -15.99 -27.93 28.88
C HIS A 85 -16.32 -26.87 29.94
N ARG A 86 -17.50 -26.23 29.88
CA ARG A 86 -17.98 -25.41 31.00
C ARG A 86 -18.58 -26.30 32.08
N ASN A 87 -17.72 -26.85 32.92
CA ASN A 87 -18.12 -27.17 34.29
C ASN A 87 -18.48 -25.85 35.00
N GLU A 88 -19.65 -25.79 35.60
CA GLU A 88 -20.23 -24.64 36.30
C GLU A 88 -19.40 -24.25 37.53
N SER A 89 -18.25 -23.61 37.34
CA SER A 89 -17.42 -23.18 38.46
C SER A 89 -16.64 -21.91 38.17
N GLU A 90 -17.27 -20.85 37.62
CA GLU A 90 -16.75 -19.48 37.83
C GLU A 90 -17.86 -18.42 37.82
N LEU A 91 -17.86 -17.63 38.88
CA LEU A 91 -18.65 -16.42 39.12
C LEU A 91 -18.22 -15.31 38.13
N SER A 92 -18.57 -15.45 36.86
CA SER A 92 -18.43 -14.38 35.88
C SER A 92 -19.76 -13.68 35.61
N CYS A 93 -19.68 -12.37 35.34
CA CYS A 93 -20.80 -11.45 35.16
C CYS A 93 -21.89 -12.06 34.26
N PRO A 94 -23.19 -11.84 34.56
CA PRO A 94 -24.27 -12.32 33.72
C PRO A 94 -24.11 -11.71 32.34
N LEU A 95 -23.61 -12.51 31.39
CA LEU A 95 -23.62 -12.13 29.99
C LEU A 95 -25.09 -12.17 29.59
N ARG A 96 -25.74 -11.00 29.61
CA ARG A 96 -27.04 -10.81 28.99
C ARG A 96 -26.93 -11.42 27.61
N SER A 97 -27.77 -12.40 27.32
CA SER A 97 -28.10 -12.85 25.96
C SER A 97 -28.81 -11.73 25.24
N THR A 98 -28.10 -10.60 25.11
CA THR A 98 -28.40 -9.63 24.10
C THR A 98 -28.19 -10.43 22.84
N THR A 99 -29.30 -10.73 22.17
CA THR A 99 -29.31 -10.99 20.74
C THR A 99 -28.86 -9.68 20.10
N SER A 100 -27.61 -9.29 20.33
CA SER A 100 -26.94 -8.33 19.50
C SER A 100 -26.90 -9.02 18.15
N PRO A 101 -27.29 -8.32 17.07
CA PRO A 101 -26.91 -8.74 15.74
C PRO A 101 -25.40 -8.51 15.64
N ILE A 102 -24.61 -9.30 16.38
CA ILE A 102 -23.24 -9.59 15.97
C ILE A 102 -23.47 -10.19 14.60
N THR A 103 -23.10 -9.45 13.56
CA THR A 103 -23.13 -9.85 12.16
C THR A 103 -22.71 -11.31 12.10
N LYS A 104 -23.69 -12.21 12.10
CA LYS A 104 -23.44 -13.64 12.10
C LYS A 104 -22.98 -13.86 10.69
N SER A 105 -21.66 -13.87 10.48
CA SER A 105 -21.13 -14.36 9.23
C SER A 105 -21.69 -15.77 9.08
N GLN A 106 -22.67 -15.89 8.17
CA GLN A 106 -23.48 -17.09 7.99
C GLN A 106 -22.65 -18.19 7.32
N TYR A 107 -21.42 -17.86 6.93
CA TYR A 107 -20.47 -18.76 6.33
C TYR A 107 -19.82 -19.66 7.39
N LYS A 108 -20.15 -20.96 7.33
CA LYS A 108 -19.46 -22.00 8.10
C LYS A 108 -18.18 -22.34 7.34
N GLY A 109 -17.03 -22.12 7.96
CA GLY A 109 -15.74 -22.48 7.37
C GLY A 109 -15.71 -23.93 6.87
N GLU A 110 -14.97 -24.17 5.81
CA GLU A 110 -14.93 -25.46 5.13
C GLU A 110 -13.86 -26.38 5.73
N PHE A 111 -12.76 -25.78 6.22
CA PHE A 111 -11.58 -26.50 6.70
C PHE A 111 -11.56 -26.63 8.22
N ASP A 112 -11.07 -27.77 8.68
CA ASP A 112 -10.84 -28.07 10.10
C ASP A 112 -9.35 -27.92 10.42
N TRP A 113 -8.86 -26.68 10.41
CA TRP A 113 -7.46 -26.36 10.69
C TRP A 113 -7.26 -25.94 12.14
N ASP A 114 -6.34 -26.62 12.83
CA ASP A 114 -5.95 -26.25 14.18
C ASP A 114 -5.31 -24.83 14.21
N SER A 115 -5.35 -24.19 15.38
CA SER A 115 -4.75 -22.87 15.58
C SER A 115 -3.26 -22.85 15.22
N LYS A 116 -2.53 -23.95 15.46
CA LYS A 116 -1.12 -24.07 15.07
C LYS A 116 -0.94 -24.07 13.56
N GLN A 117 -1.80 -24.78 12.84
CA GLN A 117 -1.78 -24.87 11.38
C GLN A 117 -2.05 -23.51 10.73
N GLN A 118 -3.03 -22.76 11.24
CA GLN A 118 -3.29 -21.40 10.80
C GLN A 118 -2.06 -20.49 11.00
N GLY A 119 -1.41 -20.61 12.17
CA GLY A 119 -0.17 -19.92 12.48
C GLY A 119 0.95 -20.25 11.51
N TYR A 120 1.11 -21.53 11.12
CA TYR A 120 2.11 -21.94 10.13
C TYR A 120 1.82 -21.38 8.73
N ILE A 121 0.56 -21.40 8.28
CA ILE A 121 0.16 -20.86 6.97
C ILE A 121 0.45 -19.36 6.87
N LEU A 122 0.15 -18.60 7.93
CA LEU A 122 0.48 -17.18 7.99
C LEU A 122 1.99 -16.99 8.09
N GLY A 123 2.64 -17.69 9.03
CA GLY A 123 4.07 -17.55 9.34
C GLY A 123 5.00 -17.86 8.17
N VAL A 124 4.71 -18.92 7.39
CA VAL A 124 5.56 -19.31 6.24
C VAL A 124 5.56 -18.24 5.15
N GLY A 125 4.45 -17.52 4.96
CA GLY A 125 4.37 -16.39 4.05
C GLY A 125 5.25 -15.22 4.50
N PHE A 126 5.29 -14.93 5.81
CA PHE A 126 6.22 -13.94 6.37
C PHE A 126 7.68 -14.37 6.23
N LEU A 127 7.98 -15.66 6.43
CA LEU A 127 9.33 -16.19 6.28
C LEU A 127 9.85 -16.02 4.84
N GLY A 128 9.03 -16.39 3.85
CA GLY A 128 9.36 -16.20 2.43
C GLY A 128 9.59 -14.73 2.07
N TYR A 129 8.77 -13.83 2.64
CA TYR A 129 8.92 -12.39 2.48
C TYR A 129 10.25 -11.87 3.03
N LEU A 130 10.62 -12.25 4.27
CA LEU A 130 11.87 -11.80 4.90
C LEU A 130 13.11 -12.24 4.10
N ILE A 131 13.17 -13.50 3.70
CA ILE A 131 14.28 -14.04 2.90
C ILE A 131 14.42 -13.25 1.60
N SER A 132 13.29 -12.99 0.95
CA SER A 132 13.26 -12.36 -0.37
C SER A 132 13.51 -10.86 -0.32
N GLN A 133 13.26 -10.19 0.80
CA GLN A 133 13.66 -8.78 0.96
C GLN A 133 15.18 -8.62 0.92
N VAL A 134 15.92 -9.51 1.57
CA VAL A 134 17.39 -9.48 1.59
C VAL A 134 17.95 -9.72 0.18
N LEU A 135 17.43 -10.74 -0.50
CA LEU A 135 17.83 -11.05 -1.88
C LEU A 135 17.39 -9.96 -2.86
N GLY A 136 16.19 -9.41 -2.66
CA GLY A 136 15.59 -8.39 -3.51
C GLY A 136 16.35 -7.07 -3.51
N GLY A 137 17.02 -6.72 -2.41
CA GLY A 137 17.93 -5.58 -2.37
C GLY A 137 19.05 -5.70 -3.40
N LYS A 138 19.75 -6.84 -3.40
CA LYS A 138 20.83 -7.13 -4.36
C LYS A 138 20.33 -7.15 -5.81
N VAL A 139 19.17 -7.77 -6.05
CA VAL A 139 18.57 -7.86 -7.39
C VAL A 139 18.14 -6.47 -7.89
N ALA A 140 17.58 -5.63 -7.01
CA ALA A 140 17.17 -4.27 -7.37
C ALA A 140 18.37 -3.37 -7.75
N ASP A 141 19.54 -3.62 -7.17
CA ASP A 141 20.76 -2.88 -7.48
C ASP A 141 21.42 -3.35 -8.80
N THR A 142 21.35 -4.64 -9.15
CA THR A 142 22.01 -5.19 -10.35
C THR A 142 21.13 -5.17 -11.61
N VAL A 143 19.85 -5.56 -11.49
CA VAL A 143 18.90 -5.67 -12.62
C VAL A 143 18.06 -4.40 -12.77
N GLY A 144 18.13 -3.50 -11.78
CA GLY A 144 17.31 -2.29 -11.69
C GLY A 144 15.94 -2.55 -11.05
N SER A 145 15.14 -1.50 -10.92
CA SER A 145 13.83 -1.59 -10.23
C SER A 145 12.70 -2.11 -11.10
N LYS A 146 12.79 -1.98 -12.43
CA LYS A 146 11.65 -2.22 -13.34
C LYS A 146 11.29 -3.70 -13.49
N LEU A 147 12.25 -4.54 -13.88
CA LEU A 147 12.03 -5.97 -14.12
C LEU A 147 11.56 -6.70 -12.86
N PRO A 148 12.19 -6.53 -11.67
CA PRO A 148 11.74 -7.20 -10.46
C PRO A 148 10.32 -6.77 -10.04
N LEU A 149 9.96 -5.48 -10.18
CA LEU A 149 8.59 -5.03 -9.87
C LEU A 149 7.56 -5.72 -10.74
N VAL A 150 7.78 -5.78 -12.06
CA VAL A 150 6.80 -6.36 -12.98
C VAL A 150 6.70 -7.87 -12.76
N ALA A 151 7.83 -8.58 -12.72
CA ALA A 151 7.86 -10.02 -12.53
C ALA A 151 7.21 -10.44 -11.20
N SER A 152 7.52 -9.76 -10.10
CA SER A 152 6.95 -10.06 -8.79
C SER A 152 5.45 -9.84 -8.73
N ASN A 153 4.92 -8.78 -9.34
CA ASN A 153 3.47 -8.54 -9.34
C ASN A 153 2.69 -9.60 -10.12
N ILE A 154 3.22 -10.06 -11.26
CA ILE A 154 2.61 -11.13 -12.06
C ILE A 154 2.58 -12.43 -11.26
N LEU A 155 3.74 -12.84 -10.74
CA LEU A 155 3.85 -14.07 -9.97
C LEU A 155 2.98 -14.03 -8.71
N MET A 156 2.93 -12.88 -8.02
CA MET A 156 2.06 -12.69 -6.86
C MET A 156 0.58 -12.83 -7.22
N GLY A 157 0.14 -12.28 -8.37
CA GLY A 157 -1.22 -12.43 -8.87
C GLY A 157 -1.58 -13.89 -9.18
N ILE A 158 -0.68 -14.61 -9.87
CA ILE A 158 -0.85 -16.03 -10.19
C ILE A 158 -0.96 -16.87 -8.91
N PHE A 159 -0.05 -16.67 -7.96
CA PHE A 159 -0.08 -17.42 -6.70
C PHE A 159 -1.30 -17.06 -5.84
N THR A 160 -1.79 -15.83 -5.91
CA THR A 160 -3.06 -15.44 -5.26
C THR A 160 -4.25 -16.16 -5.90
N PHE A 161 -4.27 -16.29 -7.23
CA PHE A 161 -5.35 -16.95 -7.96
C PHE A 161 -5.39 -18.48 -7.74
N ILE A 162 -4.23 -19.13 -7.61
CA ILE A 162 -4.14 -20.58 -7.35
C ILE A 162 -4.32 -20.94 -5.87
N SER A 163 -4.19 -19.97 -4.95
CA SER A 163 -4.35 -20.16 -3.49
C SER A 163 -5.62 -20.92 -3.09
N PRO A 164 -6.84 -20.58 -3.59
CA PRO A 164 -8.04 -21.31 -3.24
C PRO A 164 -8.01 -22.78 -3.70
N PHE A 165 -7.46 -23.04 -4.87
CA PHE A 165 -7.32 -24.40 -5.38
C PHE A 165 -6.34 -25.22 -4.53
N ALA A 166 -5.24 -24.61 -4.10
CA ALA A 166 -4.27 -25.23 -3.20
C ALA A 166 -4.87 -25.55 -1.82
N ALA A 167 -5.75 -24.70 -1.31
CA ALA A 167 -6.43 -24.90 -0.03
C ALA A 167 -7.32 -26.16 -0.04
N TRP A 168 -8.07 -26.39 -1.13
CA TRP A 168 -8.92 -27.58 -1.27
C TRP A 168 -8.13 -28.89 -1.39
N TRP A 169 -6.92 -28.83 -1.97
CA TRP A 169 -6.14 -30.04 -2.20
C TRP A 169 -5.49 -30.55 -0.91
N ASN A 170 -4.67 -29.71 -0.26
CA ASN A 170 -3.92 -30.12 0.92
C ASN A 170 -3.37 -28.90 1.67
N ILE A 171 -3.28 -28.99 3.01
CA ILE A 171 -2.61 -28.00 3.84
C ILE A 171 -1.15 -27.74 3.42
N TYR A 172 -0.42 -28.78 2.98
CA TYR A 172 0.95 -28.60 2.50
C TYR A 172 1.03 -27.81 1.19
N ALA A 173 0.02 -27.95 0.32
CA ALA A 173 -0.03 -27.21 -0.94
C ALA A 173 -0.24 -25.71 -0.69
N ILE A 174 -1.16 -25.34 0.21
CA ILE A 174 -1.35 -23.92 0.59
C ILE A 174 -0.11 -23.35 1.30
N LEU A 175 0.60 -24.14 2.11
CA LEU A 175 1.87 -23.72 2.73
C LEU A 175 2.94 -23.35 1.66
N ILE A 176 3.10 -24.19 0.64
CA ILE A 176 4.05 -23.94 -0.46
C ILE A 176 3.64 -22.69 -1.24
N ILE A 177 2.37 -22.61 -1.66
CA ILE A 177 1.87 -21.43 -2.38
C ILE A 177 2.03 -20.16 -1.54
N GLN A 178 1.84 -20.24 -0.23
CA GLN A 178 2.05 -19.10 0.66
C GLN A 178 3.50 -18.69 0.80
N PHE A 179 4.42 -19.64 0.86
CA PHE A 179 5.84 -19.34 0.83
C PHE A 179 6.20 -18.62 -0.48
N LEU A 180 5.78 -19.16 -1.63
CA LEU A 180 6.03 -18.58 -2.96
C LEU A 180 5.41 -17.17 -3.09
N ARG A 181 4.19 -16.98 -2.61
CA ARG A 181 3.52 -15.69 -2.60
C ARG A 181 4.27 -14.69 -1.71
N GLY A 182 4.69 -15.10 -0.52
CA GLY A 182 5.53 -14.29 0.37
C GLY A 182 6.86 -13.89 -0.29
N VAL A 183 7.52 -14.84 -0.97
CA VAL A 183 8.76 -14.61 -1.72
C VAL A 183 8.57 -13.53 -2.78
N THR A 184 7.55 -13.66 -3.63
CA THR A 184 7.28 -12.67 -4.69
C THR A 184 7.03 -11.26 -4.14
N GLN A 185 6.31 -11.16 -3.03
CA GLN A 185 6.02 -9.90 -2.37
C GLN A 185 7.28 -9.23 -1.80
N GLY A 186 8.24 -10.01 -1.30
CA GLY A 186 9.49 -9.50 -0.70
C GLY A 186 10.35 -8.68 -1.66
N PHE A 187 10.31 -8.99 -2.96
CA PHE A 187 11.04 -8.26 -4.00
C PHE A 187 10.45 -6.88 -4.33
N VAL A 188 9.17 -6.64 -4.05
CA VAL A 188 8.49 -5.38 -4.40
C VAL A 188 9.04 -4.22 -3.59
N THR A 189 9.22 -4.40 -2.28
CA THR A 189 9.65 -3.34 -1.36
C THR A 189 11.00 -2.71 -1.73
N PRO A 190 12.11 -3.47 -1.88
CA PRO A 190 13.40 -2.89 -2.25
C PRO A 190 13.38 -2.25 -3.64
N ALA A 191 12.63 -2.83 -4.59
CA ALA A 191 12.52 -2.27 -5.93
C ALA A 191 11.73 -0.94 -5.96
N VAL A 192 10.70 -0.78 -5.13
CA VAL A 192 10.02 0.51 -4.93
C VAL A 192 10.98 1.54 -4.32
N TYR A 193 11.76 1.18 -3.29
CA TYR A 193 12.74 2.11 -2.71
C TYR A 193 13.81 2.55 -3.71
N ARG A 194 14.32 1.63 -4.54
CA ARG A 194 15.26 1.94 -5.62
C ARG A 194 14.63 2.88 -6.65
N MET A 195 13.37 2.64 -7.02
CA MET A 195 12.61 3.51 -7.92
C MET A 195 12.48 4.93 -7.35
N MET A 196 12.05 5.07 -6.10
CA MET A 196 11.92 6.38 -5.46
C MET A 196 13.26 7.13 -5.39
N SER A 197 14.37 6.39 -5.24
CA SER A 197 15.72 6.96 -5.19
C SER A 197 16.17 7.64 -6.48
N ASN A 198 15.82 7.06 -7.61
CA ASN A 198 16.33 7.51 -8.91
C ASN A 198 15.44 8.62 -9.52
N TRP A 199 14.17 8.70 -9.13
CA TRP A 199 13.20 9.56 -9.80
C TRP A 199 12.90 10.87 -9.09
N PHE A 200 13.02 10.90 -7.76
CA PHE A 200 12.66 12.10 -7.01
C PHE A 200 13.86 13.02 -6.78
N PRO A 201 13.72 14.33 -7.05
CA PRO A 201 14.76 15.31 -6.74
C PRO A 201 14.97 15.39 -5.23
N LYS A 202 16.23 15.62 -4.81
CA LYS A 202 16.64 15.57 -3.39
C LYS A 202 15.76 16.43 -2.46
N HIS A 203 15.29 17.58 -2.93
CA HIS A 203 14.45 18.51 -2.16
C HIS A 203 13.05 17.96 -1.82
N GLU A 204 12.42 17.22 -2.73
CA GLU A 204 11.02 16.76 -2.58
C GLU A 204 10.91 15.25 -2.35
N ARG A 205 12.02 14.53 -2.45
CA ARG A 205 12.07 13.07 -2.32
C ARG A 205 11.46 12.57 -1.01
N GLY A 206 11.67 13.29 0.10
CA GLY A 206 11.07 12.92 1.39
C GLY A 206 9.55 12.90 1.33
N LEU A 207 8.93 13.99 0.86
CA LEU A 207 7.47 14.11 0.77
C LEU A 207 6.88 13.06 -0.18
N LEU A 208 7.43 12.93 -1.39
CA LEU A 208 6.90 12.02 -2.41
C LEU A 208 7.10 10.55 -2.03
N SER A 209 8.20 10.20 -1.37
CA SER A 209 8.44 8.83 -0.91
C SER A 209 7.50 8.46 0.24
N THR A 210 7.30 9.37 1.20
CA THR A 210 6.36 9.15 2.30
C THR A 210 4.93 9.00 1.77
N LEU A 211 4.52 9.82 0.79
CA LEU A 211 3.21 9.66 0.14
C LEU A 211 3.04 8.26 -0.44
N ILE A 212 4.03 7.72 -1.18
CA ILE A 212 3.97 6.35 -1.72
C ILE A 212 3.87 5.32 -0.58
N VAL A 213 4.67 5.47 0.47
CA VAL A 213 4.73 4.51 1.60
C VAL A 213 3.42 4.53 2.41
N CYS A 214 2.74 5.68 2.54
CA CYS A 214 1.40 5.75 3.11
C CYS A 214 0.40 4.84 2.38
N GLY A 215 0.65 4.53 1.10
CA GLY A 215 -0.11 3.55 0.34
C GLY A 215 -0.16 2.18 1.01
N TYR A 216 0.91 1.73 1.67
CA TYR A 216 0.87 0.46 2.42
C TYR A 216 -0.18 0.50 3.53
N ALA A 217 -0.19 1.54 4.36
CA ALA A 217 -1.16 1.67 5.46
C ALA A 217 -2.60 1.75 4.92
N PHE A 218 -2.83 2.55 3.89
CA PHE A 218 -4.14 2.67 3.25
C PHE A 218 -4.62 1.34 2.64
N GLY A 219 -3.72 0.64 1.96
CA GLY A 219 -3.96 -0.70 1.43
C GLY A 219 -4.30 -1.72 2.49
N ALA A 220 -3.68 -1.65 3.67
CA ALA A 220 -4.03 -2.54 4.78
C ALA A 220 -5.49 -2.33 5.22
N MET A 221 -5.91 -1.08 5.37
CA MET A 221 -7.27 -0.75 5.77
C MET A 221 -8.30 -1.24 4.74
N ILE A 222 -8.11 -0.85 3.47
CA ILE A 222 -9.03 -1.25 2.39
C ILE A 222 -9.00 -2.76 2.19
N GLY A 223 -7.82 -3.36 2.17
CA GLY A 223 -7.62 -4.79 1.95
C GLY A 223 -8.39 -5.62 2.98
N GLY A 224 -8.29 -5.26 4.25
CA GLY A 224 -8.99 -5.96 5.31
C GLY A 224 -10.51 -5.83 5.20
N VAL A 225 -11.01 -4.60 5.02
CA VAL A 225 -12.46 -4.31 4.93
C VAL A 225 -13.08 -4.96 3.69
N VAL A 226 -12.47 -4.76 2.53
CA VAL A 226 -12.97 -5.31 1.25
C VAL A 226 -12.93 -6.83 1.26
N THR A 227 -11.85 -7.43 1.77
CA THR A 227 -11.77 -8.89 1.89
C THR A 227 -12.83 -9.44 2.83
N GLY A 228 -12.99 -8.84 4.01
CA GLY A 228 -13.99 -9.27 4.98
C GLY A 228 -15.40 -9.15 4.41
N TRP A 229 -15.70 -8.04 3.72
CA TRP A 229 -16.99 -7.83 3.07
C TRP A 229 -17.25 -8.85 1.96
N ILE A 230 -16.27 -9.12 1.08
CA ILE A 230 -16.40 -10.10 0.00
C ILE A 230 -16.63 -11.52 0.54
N CYS A 231 -15.90 -11.90 1.60
CA CYS A 231 -16.06 -13.21 2.22
C CYS A 231 -17.44 -13.42 2.87
N ASP A 232 -18.12 -12.34 3.25
CA ASP A 232 -19.45 -12.41 3.90
C ASP A 232 -20.60 -12.44 2.89
N ILE A 233 -20.33 -12.25 1.59
CA ILE A 233 -21.38 -12.27 0.56
C ILE A 233 -21.95 -13.69 0.42
N PRO A 234 -23.26 -13.89 0.62
CA PRO A 234 -23.88 -15.20 0.51
C PRO A 234 -23.72 -15.77 -0.91
N GLY A 235 -23.20 -17.00 -1.00
CA GLY A 235 -23.02 -17.74 -2.25
C GLY A 235 -21.63 -17.63 -2.90
N LEU A 236 -20.83 -16.61 -2.56
CA LEU A 236 -19.49 -16.42 -3.14
C LEU A 236 -18.37 -17.01 -2.27
N GLY A 237 -18.57 -17.02 -0.94
CA GLY A 237 -17.65 -17.62 0.03
C GLY A 237 -16.25 -17.01 0.04
N TRP A 238 -15.34 -17.63 0.80
CA TRP A 238 -13.96 -17.19 0.93
C TRP A 238 -13.10 -17.23 -0.37
N PRO A 239 -13.32 -18.13 -1.35
CA PRO A 239 -12.48 -18.17 -2.56
C PRO A 239 -12.63 -16.91 -3.42
N SER A 240 -13.79 -16.26 -3.35
CA SER A 240 -14.11 -15.07 -4.14
C SER A 240 -13.17 -13.90 -3.86
N ALA A 241 -12.69 -13.75 -2.61
CA ALA A 241 -11.71 -12.74 -2.26
C ALA A 241 -10.39 -12.94 -3.00
N PHE A 242 -9.90 -14.19 -3.08
CA PHE A 242 -8.67 -14.51 -3.81
C PHE A 242 -8.81 -14.26 -5.31
N TYR A 243 -9.96 -14.58 -5.90
CA TYR A 243 -10.22 -14.29 -7.30
C TYR A 243 -10.35 -12.79 -7.58
N PHE A 244 -10.97 -12.02 -6.69
CA PHE A 244 -11.08 -10.57 -6.80
C PHE A 244 -9.68 -9.92 -6.80
N TRP A 245 -8.87 -10.20 -5.78
CA TRP A 245 -7.52 -9.66 -5.68
C TRP A 245 -6.61 -10.19 -6.79
N GLY A 246 -6.69 -11.48 -7.13
CA GLY A 246 -5.94 -12.08 -8.24
C GLY A 246 -6.25 -11.41 -9.60
N LYS A 247 -7.53 -11.17 -9.90
CA LYS A 247 -7.94 -10.44 -11.12
C LYS A 247 -7.48 -8.98 -11.09
N LEU A 248 -7.57 -8.31 -9.94
CA LEU A 248 -7.10 -6.93 -9.81
C LEU A 248 -5.60 -6.81 -10.11
N PHE A 249 -4.81 -7.78 -9.66
CA PHE A 249 -3.38 -7.88 -10.02
C PHE A 249 -3.16 -8.18 -11.51
N GLY A 250 -3.97 -9.06 -12.10
CA GLY A 250 -3.95 -9.31 -13.55
C GLY A 250 -4.28 -8.04 -14.36
N ILE A 251 -5.23 -7.22 -13.90
CA ILE A 251 -5.56 -5.94 -14.54
C ILE A 251 -4.41 -4.95 -14.38
N THR A 252 -3.76 -4.89 -13.20
CA THR A 252 -2.55 -4.07 -13.03
C THR A 252 -1.39 -4.52 -13.88
N PHE A 253 -1.36 -5.77 -14.36
CA PHE A 253 -0.37 -6.21 -15.34
C PHE A 253 -0.68 -5.65 -16.74
N GLN A 254 -1.96 -5.58 -17.13
CA GLN A 254 -2.39 -4.92 -18.38
C GLN A 254 -2.18 -3.40 -18.35
N CYS A 255 -2.37 -2.78 -17.20
CA CYS A 255 -1.95 -1.40 -16.95
C CYS A 255 -0.43 -1.29 -16.66
N GLY A 256 0.25 -2.40 -16.38
CA GLY A 256 1.65 -2.51 -15.97
C GLY A 256 2.61 -2.63 -17.14
N SER A 257 2.16 -3.21 -18.25
CA SER A 257 2.76 -3.00 -19.56
C SER A 257 2.67 -1.51 -19.92
N SER A 258 1.54 -0.86 -19.63
CA SER A 258 1.42 0.60 -19.75
C SER A 258 2.30 1.35 -18.75
N TRP A 259 2.49 0.86 -17.52
CA TRP A 259 3.45 1.41 -16.54
C TRP A 259 4.88 1.31 -17.06
N SER A 260 5.28 0.16 -17.59
CA SER A 260 6.61 -0.10 -18.14
C SER A 260 6.91 0.76 -19.36
N VAL A 261 5.92 0.90 -20.26
CA VAL A 261 5.98 1.72 -21.47
C VAL A 261 5.93 3.22 -21.11
N LEU A 262 5.09 3.63 -20.17
CA LEU A 262 5.08 5.00 -19.64
C LEU A 262 6.44 5.29 -19.00
N PHE A 263 6.95 4.42 -18.13
CA PHE A 263 8.23 4.57 -17.45
C PHE A 263 9.41 4.64 -18.43
N ASP A 264 9.38 3.91 -19.55
CA ASP A 264 10.37 4.08 -20.62
C ASP A 264 10.20 5.41 -21.37
N THR A 265 8.95 5.83 -21.61
CA THR A 265 8.61 7.07 -22.32
C THR A 265 9.01 8.30 -21.50
N LEU A 266 8.46 8.44 -20.30
CA LEU A 266 9.26 8.43 -19.08
C LEU A 266 10.75 8.87 -19.19
N VAL A 267 11.63 7.91 -18.97
CA VAL A 267 13.09 8.05 -18.98
C VAL A 267 13.64 8.69 -20.26
N LYS A 268 13.07 8.42 -21.43
CA LYS A 268 13.58 8.94 -22.72
C LYS A 268 13.44 10.45 -22.91
N TYR A 269 12.51 11.09 -22.18
CA TYR A 269 12.16 12.51 -22.33
C TYR A 269 12.50 13.34 -21.07
N SER A 270 13.46 12.89 -20.26
CA SER A 270 14.05 13.63 -19.12
C SER A 270 15.52 13.87 -19.35
#